data_AF-A0A964PD02-F1
#
_entry.id   AF-A0A964PD02-F1
#
_cell.length_a   1.000
_cell.length_b   1.000
_cell.length_c   1.000
_cell.angle_alpha   90.00
_cell.angle_beta   90.00
_cell.angle_gamma   90.00
#
_symmetry.space_group_name_H-M   'P 1'
#
loop_
_entity.id
_entity.type
_entity.pdbx_description
1 polymer ?
#
loop_
_entity_poly.entity_id
_entity_poly.type
_entity_poly.pdbx_seq_one_letter_code
_entity_poly.pdbx_strand_id
1 'polypeptide(L)'
;MRPTLAPLADLFRLNTKLFRNTLVGLDEVDATARPNEHTNSAAFIGGHLVETRAWMGRFLGLDTQAPFGGVLEHAAGLDQLADLPKLTAIRPEWEALSEAVSVRLEELTEAQLSSPGTQKFPGVAPTLLGGIGFLLQHESYHIGQLAYLRKYLGLPPMSYR
;
A
#
# COMPACT_ATOMS: atom_id res chain seq x y z
N MET A 1 -21.69 2.65 5.65
CA MET A 1 -20.60 3.45 5.03
C MET A 1 -21.18 4.71 4.37
N ARG A 2 -20.44 5.83 4.38
CA ARG A 2 -20.89 7.12 3.84
C ARG A 2 -20.89 7.15 2.30
N PRO A 3 -21.86 7.79 1.61
CA PRO A 3 -21.86 7.86 0.15
C PRO A 3 -20.60 8.50 -0.44
N THR A 4 -20.02 9.49 0.24
CA THR A 4 -18.81 10.22 -0.18
C THR A 4 -17.55 9.33 -0.14
N LEU A 5 -17.47 8.40 0.81
CA LEU A 5 -16.34 7.51 1.00
C LEU A 5 -16.51 6.16 0.29
N ALA A 6 -17.74 5.75 -0.01
CA ALA A 6 -18.04 4.40 -0.49
C ALA A 6 -17.20 3.96 -1.71
N PRO A 7 -17.03 4.77 -2.78
CA PRO A 7 -16.20 4.39 -3.91
C PRO A 7 -14.72 4.22 -3.54
N LEU A 8 -14.21 5.03 -2.61
CA LEU A 8 -12.83 4.94 -2.14
C LEU A 8 -12.61 3.68 -1.28
N ALA A 9 -13.60 3.31 -0.46
CA ALA A 9 -13.54 2.05 0.28
C ALA A 9 -13.61 0.82 -0.64
N ASP A 10 -14.35 0.90 -1.75
CA ASP A 10 -14.31 -0.13 -2.80
C ASP A 10 -12.92 -0.25 -3.44
N LEU A 11 -12.28 0.88 -3.75
CA LEU A 11 -10.90 0.91 -4.24
C LEU A 11 -9.90 0.37 -3.21
N PHE A 12 -10.08 0.68 -1.93
CA PHE A 12 -9.25 0.11 -0.85
C PHE A 12 -9.36 -1.42 -0.79
N ARG A 13 -10.57 -1.96 -0.86
CA ARG A 13 -10.81 -3.42 -0.91
C ARG A 13 -10.19 -4.04 -2.16
N LEU A 14 -10.33 -3.37 -3.30
CA LEU A 14 -9.72 -3.80 -4.55
C LEU A 14 -8.19 -3.83 -4.44
N ASN A 15 -7.55 -2.75 -4.00
CA ASN A 15 -6.10 -2.66 -3.82
C ASN A 15 -5.58 -3.74 -2.86
N THR A 16 -6.29 -3.95 -1.75
CA THR A 16 -5.97 -5.00 -0.78
C THR A 16 -5.91 -6.38 -1.44
N LYS A 17 -6.90 -6.69 -2.28
CA LYS A 17 -6.94 -7.95 -3.05
C LYS A 17 -5.87 -8.00 -4.13
N LEU A 18 -5.72 -6.92 -4.91
CA LEU A 18 -4.78 -6.89 -6.04
C LEU A 18 -3.34 -7.03 -5.56
N PHE A 19 -2.97 -6.40 -4.44
CA PHE A 19 -1.67 -6.60 -3.81
C PHE A 19 -1.39 -8.08 -3.53
N ARG A 20 -2.30 -8.80 -2.85
CA ARG A 20 -2.16 -10.24 -2.64
C ARG A 20 -1.95 -11.00 -3.94
N ASN A 21 -2.80 -10.70 -4.93
CA ASN A 21 -2.76 -11.34 -6.24
C ASN A 21 -1.42 -11.07 -6.95
N THR A 22 -0.80 -9.91 -6.74
CA THR A 22 0.52 -9.62 -7.31
C THR A 22 1.65 -10.44 -6.69
N LEU A 23 1.44 -11.01 -5.51
CA LEU A 23 2.45 -11.84 -4.83
C LEU A 23 2.27 -13.34 -5.08
N VAL A 24 1.21 -13.79 -5.77
CA VAL A 24 0.96 -15.22 -5.98
C VAL A 24 2.02 -15.85 -6.88
N GLY A 25 2.70 -16.88 -6.39
CA GLY A 25 3.71 -17.62 -7.17
C GLY A 25 5.09 -16.96 -7.20
N LEU A 26 5.30 -15.82 -6.53
CA LEU A 26 6.64 -15.31 -6.26
C LEU A 26 7.26 -16.08 -5.11
N ASP A 27 8.50 -16.53 -5.27
CA ASP A 27 9.36 -16.94 -4.16
C ASP A 27 10.26 -15.78 -3.68
N GLU A 28 11.16 -16.03 -2.72
CA GLU A 28 12.04 -14.99 -2.18
C GLU A 28 13.16 -14.58 -3.16
N VAL A 29 13.55 -15.47 -4.09
CA VAL A 29 14.53 -15.15 -5.15
C VAL A 29 13.88 -14.19 -6.13
N ASP A 30 12.68 -14.52 -6.61
CA ASP A 30 11.85 -13.68 -7.45
C ASP A 30 11.57 -12.33 -6.79
N ALA A 31 11.28 -12.32 -5.49
CA ALA A 31 10.96 -11.11 -4.75
C ALA A 31 12.10 -10.08 -4.74
N THR A 32 13.35 -10.53 -4.86
CA THR A 32 14.53 -9.67 -4.88
C THR A 32 15.04 -9.37 -6.29
N ALA A 33 14.57 -10.09 -7.31
CA ALA A 33 14.92 -9.86 -8.70
C ALA A 33 14.40 -8.51 -9.23
N ARG A 34 15.15 -7.93 -10.17
CA ARG A 34 14.92 -6.57 -10.70
C ARG A 34 15.20 -6.54 -12.20
N PRO A 35 14.39 -5.82 -13.01
CA PRO A 35 14.69 -5.58 -14.42
C PRO A 35 16.04 -4.90 -14.67
N ASN A 36 16.44 -3.99 -13.78
CA ASN A 36 17.73 -3.29 -13.78
C ASN A 36 17.98 -2.64 -12.40
N GLU A 37 19.15 -2.02 -12.24
CA GLU A 37 19.61 -1.30 -11.06
C GLU A 37 18.77 -0.06 -10.70
N HIS A 38 17.91 0.42 -11.59
CA HIS A 38 17.03 1.57 -11.36
C HIS A 38 15.59 1.19 -10.98
N THR A 39 15.24 -0.10 -11.00
CA THR A 39 13.86 -0.56 -10.77
C THR A 39 13.72 -1.22 -9.42
N ASN A 40 12.80 -0.81 -8.55
CA ASN A 40 12.61 -1.47 -7.25
C ASN A 40 12.17 -2.94 -7.41
N SER A 41 12.57 -3.80 -6.47
CA SER A 41 12.17 -5.22 -6.42
C SER A 41 10.77 -5.38 -5.83
N ALA A 42 10.17 -6.57 -5.99
CA ALA A 42 8.85 -6.85 -5.42
C ALA A 42 8.87 -6.86 -3.88
N ALA A 43 9.96 -7.29 -3.25
CA ALA A 43 10.15 -7.22 -1.80
C ALA A 43 10.19 -5.76 -1.30
N PHE A 44 10.89 -4.87 -2.02
CA PHE A 44 10.90 -3.44 -1.69
C PHE A 44 9.51 -2.84 -1.79
N ILE A 45 8.85 -3.00 -2.94
CA ILE A 45 7.54 -2.38 -3.18
C ILE A 45 6.49 -2.98 -2.23
N GLY A 46 6.56 -4.29 -1.97
CA GLY A 46 5.71 -4.98 -1.01
C GLY A 46 5.85 -4.42 0.40
N GLY A 47 7.08 -4.30 0.89
CA GLY A 47 7.37 -3.72 2.20
C GLY A 47 6.99 -2.24 2.29
N HIS A 48 7.28 -1.44 1.26
CA HIS A 48 6.88 -0.04 1.16
C HIS A 48 5.37 0.13 1.26
N LEU A 49 4.60 -0.70 0.54
CA LEU A 49 3.14 -0.65 0.62
C LEU A 49 2.61 -1.02 2.01
N VAL A 50 3.22 -2.00 2.69
CA VAL A 50 2.88 -2.32 4.09
C VAL A 50 3.15 -1.13 5.01
N GLU A 51 4.31 -0.49 4.92
CA GLU A 51 4.62 0.65 5.79
C GLU A 51 3.76 1.88 5.49
N THR A 52 3.52 2.19 4.21
CA THR A 52 2.62 3.29 3.85
C THR A 52 1.18 3.02 4.27
N ARG A 53 0.74 1.75 4.33
CA ARG A 53 -0.57 1.40 4.89
C ARG A 53 -0.61 1.50 6.42
N ALA A 54 0.46 1.12 7.10
CA ALA A 54 0.60 1.42 8.52
C ALA A 54 0.55 2.93 8.77
N TRP A 55 1.23 3.72 7.94
CA TRP A 55 1.14 5.18 8.01
C TRP A 55 -0.28 5.70 7.71
N MET A 56 -0.97 5.13 6.73
CA MET A 56 -2.38 5.44 6.46
C MET A 56 -3.25 5.18 7.71
N GLY A 57 -3.00 4.10 8.45
CA GLY A 57 -3.64 3.86 9.73
C GLY A 57 -3.47 5.04 10.70
N ARG A 58 -2.24 5.52 10.89
CA ARG A 58 -1.94 6.70 11.72
C ARG A 58 -2.61 7.97 11.19
N PHE A 59 -2.59 8.17 9.87
CA PHE A 59 -3.28 9.28 9.21
C PHE A 59 -4.80 9.27 9.46
N LEU A 60 -5.39 8.08 9.64
CA LEU A 60 -6.79 7.90 10.01
C LEU A 60 -7.05 7.93 11.53
N GLY A 61 -6.00 8.09 12.35
CA GLY A 61 -6.06 8.15 13.81
C GLY A 61 -5.98 6.80 14.53
N LEU A 62 -5.51 5.75 13.85
CA LEU A 62 -5.18 4.48 14.50
C LEU A 62 -3.76 4.52 15.09
N ASP A 63 -3.51 3.71 16.14
CA ASP A 63 -2.18 3.51 16.69
C ASP A 63 -1.48 2.32 16.01
N THR A 64 -1.14 2.50 14.72
CA THR A 64 -0.46 1.49 13.91
C THR A 64 1.06 1.67 13.95
N GLN A 65 1.77 0.57 14.22
CA GLN A 65 3.24 0.51 14.22
C GLN A 65 3.79 0.36 12.79
N ALA A 66 5.03 0.78 12.56
CA ALA A 66 5.73 0.55 11.29
C ALA A 66 6.41 -0.84 11.31
N PRO A 67 5.92 -1.84 10.56
CA PRO A 67 6.36 -3.23 10.74
C PRO A 67 7.83 -3.49 10.40
N PHE A 68 8.43 -2.62 9.58
CA PHE A 68 9.82 -2.74 9.15
C PHE A 68 10.67 -1.54 9.61
N GLY A 69 10.26 -0.88 10.70
CA GLY A 69 11.01 0.19 11.34
C GLY A 69 10.84 1.58 10.70
N GLY A 70 9.95 1.74 9.73
CA GLY A 70 9.64 3.01 9.07
C GLY A 70 10.63 3.42 7.98
N VAL A 71 11.62 2.58 7.67
CA VAL A 71 12.68 2.90 6.71
C VAL A 71 12.17 2.89 5.27
N LEU A 72 11.10 2.15 4.97
CA LEU A 72 10.53 2.04 3.63
C LEU A 72 9.51 3.13 3.35
N GLU A 73 8.89 3.74 4.37
CA GLU A 73 7.94 4.84 4.20
C GLU A 73 8.54 6.04 3.44
N HIS A 74 9.84 6.28 3.62
CA HIS A 74 10.55 7.43 3.03
C HIS A 74 11.66 7.03 2.05
N ALA A 75 11.89 5.73 1.85
CA ALA A 75 12.96 5.27 0.96
C ALA A 75 12.66 5.67 -0.49
N ALA A 76 13.58 6.41 -1.10
CA ALA A 76 13.51 6.77 -2.51
C ALA A 76 13.94 5.61 -3.43
N GLY A 77 14.61 4.59 -2.88
CA GLY A 77 15.06 3.41 -3.62
C GLY A 77 15.79 2.39 -2.74
N LEU A 78 16.01 1.21 -3.33
CA LEU A 78 16.61 0.03 -2.71
C LEU A 78 18.00 0.24 -2.10
N ASP A 79 18.80 1.14 -2.66
CA ASP A 79 20.21 1.34 -2.28
C ASP A 79 20.37 1.94 -0.87
N GLN A 80 19.25 2.31 -0.23
CA GLN A 80 19.18 2.90 1.11
C GLN A 80 18.89 1.87 2.21
N LEU A 81 18.74 0.58 1.87
CA LEU A 81 18.33 -0.46 2.81
C LEU A 81 19.40 -1.50 3.03
N ALA A 82 19.61 -1.88 4.30
CA ALA A 82 20.52 -2.95 4.68
C ALA A 82 19.93 -4.34 4.36
N ASP A 83 18.63 -4.53 4.62
CA ASP A 83 17.90 -5.77 4.37
C ASP A 83 16.48 -5.47 3.86
N LEU A 84 15.98 -6.36 3.00
CA LEU A 84 14.60 -6.30 2.51
C LEU A 84 13.68 -7.21 3.31
N PRO A 85 12.43 -6.78 3.55
CA PRO A 85 11.45 -7.65 4.17
C PRO A 85 11.12 -8.82 3.25
N LYS A 86 11.06 -10.01 3.83
CA LYS A 86 10.67 -11.24 3.13
C LYS A 86 9.18 -11.25 2.83
N LEU A 87 8.77 -11.94 1.76
CA LEU A 87 7.35 -12.10 1.44
C LEU A 87 6.56 -12.74 2.59
N THR A 88 7.20 -13.64 3.32
CA THR A 88 6.65 -14.28 4.53
C THR A 88 6.34 -13.31 5.67
N ALA A 89 7.03 -12.17 5.75
CA ALA A 89 6.74 -11.10 6.71
C ALA A 89 5.76 -10.06 6.14
N ILE A 90 5.86 -9.75 4.83
CA ILE A 90 4.99 -8.77 4.17
C ILE A 90 3.51 -9.18 4.21
N ARG A 91 3.21 -10.45 3.90
CA ARG A 91 1.81 -10.93 3.78
C ARG A 91 0.99 -10.76 5.06
N PRO A 92 1.40 -11.27 6.24
CA PRO A 92 0.60 -11.14 7.45
C PRO A 92 0.39 -9.69 7.87
N GLU A 93 1.42 -8.84 7.75
CA GLU A 93 1.31 -7.41 8.05
C GLU A 93 0.32 -6.70 7.13
N TRP A 94 0.34 -7.02 5.83
CA TRP A 94 -0.64 -6.49 4.89
C TRP A 94 -2.07 -6.85 5.28
N GLU A 95 -2.34 -8.10 5.64
CA GLU A 95 -3.69 -8.52 6.03
C GLU A 95 -4.15 -7.83 7.32
N ALA A 96 -3.32 -7.81 8.36
CA ALA A 96 -3.65 -7.19 9.64
C ALA A 96 -3.94 -5.69 9.50
N LEU A 97 -3.08 -4.96 8.77
CA LEU A 97 -3.28 -3.54 8.51
C LEU A 97 -4.50 -3.29 7.62
N SER A 98 -4.76 -4.17 6.65
CA SER A 98 -5.91 -4.05 5.77
C SER A 98 -7.23 -4.19 6.52
N GLU A 99 -7.31 -5.14 7.46
CA GLU A 99 -8.45 -5.31 8.34
C GLU A 99 -8.68 -4.07 9.21
N ALA A 100 -7.64 -3.61 9.92
CA ALA A 100 -7.73 -2.45 10.81
C ALA A 100 -8.15 -1.18 10.06
N VAL A 101 -7.54 -0.90 8.89
CA VAL A 101 -7.88 0.26 8.07
C VAL A 101 -9.29 0.12 7.49
N SER A 102 -9.71 -1.08 7.06
CA SER A 102 -11.07 -1.29 6.55
C SER A 102 -12.13 -0.94 7.60
N VAL A 103 -11.97 -1.44 8.83
CA VAL A 103 -12.88 -1.13 9.95
C VAL A 103 -12.90 0.39 10.18
N ARG A 104 -11.73 1.01 10.24
CA ARG A 104 -11.62 2.45 10.50
C ARG A 104 -12.31 3.30 9.44
N LEU A 105 -12.24 2.92 8.16
CA LEU A 105 -12.92 3.62 7.07
C LEU A 105 -14.44 3.60 7.26
N GLU A 106 -15.01 2.52 7.80
CA GLU A 106 -16.46 2.41 8.02
C GLU A 106 -16.97 3.33 9.15
N GLU A 107 -16.11 3.62 10.13
CA GLU A 107 -16.42 4.44 11.30
C GLU A 107 -16.33 5.95 11.02
N LEU A 108 -15.69 6.36 9.91
CA LEU A 108 -15.52 7.78 9.59
C LEU A 108 -16.87 8.50 9.38
N THR A 109 -16.96 9.68 10.00
CA THR A 109 -18.09 10.59 9.84
C THR A 109 -17.85 11.60 8.71
N GLU A 110 -18.91 12.15 8.13
CA GLU A 110 -18.79 13.20 7.08
C GLU A 110 -18.02 14.43 7.58
N ALA A 111 -18.19 14.78 8.86
CA ALA A 111 -17.46 15.88 9.49
C ALA A 111 -15.95 15.61 9.56
N GLN A 112 -15.53 14.39 9.91
CA GLN A 112 -14.13 13.99 9.87
C GLN A 112 -13.59 13.94 8.44
N LEU A 113 -14.36 13.42 7.48
CA LEU A 113 -13.95 13.37 6.08
C LEU A 113 -13.68 14.75 5.49
N SER A 114 -14.44 15.76 5.94
CA SER A 114 -14.32 17.14 5.50
C SER A 114 -13.31 17.96 6.31
N SER A 115 -12.81 17.45 7.45
CA SER A 115 -11.83 18.16 8.26
C SER A 115 -10.47 18.25 7.56
N PRO A 116 -9.64 19.25 7.88
CA PRO A 116 -8.26 19.29 7.40
C PRO A 116 -7.52 17.98 7.70
N GLY A 117 -6.76 17.49 6.71
CA GLY A 117 -5.86 16.35 6.93
C GLY A 117 -4.63 16.78 7.74
N THR A 118 -3.99 15.83 8.44
CA THR A 118 -2.74 16.07 9.17
C THR A 118 -1.54 16.28 8.24
N GLN A 119 -1.66 15.89 6.98
CA GLN A 119 -0.67 16.03 5.92
C GLN A 119 -1.32 16.60 4.65
N LYS A 120 -0.56 17.40 3.89
CA LYS A 120 -0.98 17.90 2.58
C LYS A 120 -0.43 17.01 1.47
N PHE A 121 -1.30 16.67 0.52
CA PHE A 121 -0.95 15.87 -0.65
C PHE A 121 -1.14 16.68 -1.94
N PRO A 122 -0.30 16.45 -2.96
CA PRO A 122 -0.42 17.16 -4.22
C PRO A 122 -1.67 16.70 -4.99
N GLY A 123 -2.34 17.65 -5.65
CA GLY A 123 -3.43 17.36 -6.59
C GLY A 123 -4.76 16.93 -5.95
N VAL A 124 -4.89 16.96 -4.62
CA VAL A 124 -6.12 16.63 -3.89
C VAL A 124 -6.50 17.75 -2.92
N ALA A 125 -7.77 17.77 -2.51
CA ALA A 125 -8.22 18.71 -1.47
C ALA A 125 -7.45 18.48 -0.15
N PRO A 126 -7.14 19.54 0.63
CA PRO A 126 -6.40 19.42 1.89
C PRO A 126 -7.27 18.89 3.04
N THR A 127 -8.11 17.90 2.77
CA THR A 127 -9.03 17.27 3.72
C THR A 127 -8.63 15.82 3.98
N LEU A 128 -9.19 15.21 5.03
CA LEU A 128 -8.99 13.78 5.29
C LEU A 128 -9.42 12.92 4.10
N LEU A 129 -10.58 13.22 3.49
CA LEU A 129 -11.07 12.52 2.30
C LEU A 129 -10.11 12.66 1.10
N GLY A 130 -9.57 13.86 0.88
CA GLY A 130 -8.58 14.10 -0.17
C GLY A 130 -7.31 13.28 0.03
N GLY A 131 -6.81 13.22 1.27
CA GLY A 131 -5.66 12.39 1.64
C GLY A 131 -5.91 10.89 1.44
N ILE A 132 -7.09 10.38 1.83
CA ILE A 132 -7.49 8.99 1.54
C ILE A 132 -7.44 8.73 0.03
N GLY A 133 -8.02 9.62 -0.78
CA GLY A 133 -8.01 9.49 -2.24
C GLY A 133 -6.59 9.41 -2.82
N PHE A 134 -5.68 10.26 -2.33
CA PHE A 134 -4.28 10.22 -2.76
C PHE A 134 -3.58 8.90 -2.39
N LEU A 135 -3.75 8.42 -1.15
CA LEU A 135 -3.11 7.20 -0.68
C LEU A 135 -3.60 5.96 -1.46
N LEU A 136 -4.87 5.91 -1.82
CA LEU A 136 -5.41 4.82 -2.65
C LEU A 136 -4.86 4.86 -4.08
N GLN A 137 -4.66 6.06 -4.64
CA GLN A 137 -4.01 6.21 -5.94
C GLN A 137 -2.53 5.80 -5.88
N HIS A 138 -1.83 6.19 -4.82
CA HIS A 138 -0.45 5.78 -4.54
C HIS A 138 -0.32 4.25 -4.48
N GLU A 139 -1.22 3.58 -3.77
CA GLU A 139 -1.25 2.12 -3.74
C GLU A 139 -1.50 1.51 -5.11
N SER A 140 -2.46 2.03 -5.86
CA SER A 140 -2.79 1.57 -7.22
C SER A 140 -1.58 1.65 -8.14
N TYR A 141 -0.79 2.73 -8.03
CA TYR A 141 0.44 2.92 -8.77
C TYR A 141 1.48 1.83 -8.47
N HIS A 142 1.78 1.57 -7.20
CA HIS A 142 2.75 0.56 -6.80
C HIS A 142 2.28 -0.88 -7.06
N ILE A 143 0.98 -1.16 -6.92
CA ILE A 143 0.41 -2.44 -7.32
C ILE A 143 0.56 -2.66 -8.83
N GLY A 144 0.42 -1.61 -9.64
CA GLY A 144 0.73 -1.66 -11.08
C GLY A 144 2.19 -2.02 -11.36
N GLN A 145 3.13 -1.48 -10.58
CA GLN A 145 4.55 -1.84 -10.67
C GLN A 145 4.77 -3.32 -10.30
N LEU A 146 4.17 -3.81 -9.21
CA LEU A 146 4.22 -5.23 -8.84
C LEU A 146 3.65 -6.13 -9.95
N ALA A 147 2.52 -5.73 -10.54
CA ALA A 147 1.91 -6.46 -11.65
C ALA A 147 2.82 -6.51 -12.89
N TYR A 148 3.61 -5.45 -13.14
CA TYR A 148 4.61 -5.43 -14.21
C TYR A 148 5.80 -6.35 -13.89
N LEU A 149 6.32 -6.31 -12.65
CA LEU A 149 7.43 -7.17 -12.22
C LEU A 149 7.11 -8.66 -12.37
N ARG A 150 5.87 -9.07 -12.13
CA ARG A 150 5.42 -10.44 -12.40
C ARG A 150 5.63 -10.85 -13.86
N LYS A 151 5.25 -9.98 -14.80
CA LYS A 151 5.41 -10.25 -16.23
C LYS A 151 6.89 -10.32 -16.60
N TYR A 152 7.72 -9.46 -16.02
CA TYR A 152 9.17 -9.51 -16.19
C TYR A 152 9.74 -10.86 -15.75
N LEU A 153 9.25 -11.43 -14.65
CA LEU A 153 9.66 -12.74 -14.15
C LEU A 153 9.01 -13.93 -14.90
N GLY A 154 8.27 -13.68 -15.98
CA GLY A 154 7.58 -14.72 -16.74
C GLY A 154 6.36 -15.33 -16.04
N LEU A 155 5.90 -14.74 -14.92
CA LEU A 155 4.72 -15.19 -14.20
C LEU A 155 3.42 -14.74 -14.90
N PRO A 156 2.30 -15.44 -14.66
CA PRO A 156 0.99 -15.01 -15.14
C PRO A 156 0.64 -13.58 -14.68
N PRO A 157 -0.05 -12.80 -15.53
CA PRO A 157 -0.45 -11.44 -15.20
C PRO A 157 -1.32 -11.41 -13.94
N MET A 158 -1.28 -10.28 -13.22
CA MET A 158 -2.15 -10.06 -12.06
C MET A 158 -3.63 -10.26 -12.43
N SER A 159 -4.33 -11.05 -11.63
CA SER A 159 -5.77 -11.26 -11.75
C SER A 159 -6.54 -10.19 -10.97
N TYR A 160 -7.64 -9.70 -11.54
CA TYR A 160 -8.67 -8.93 -10.82
C TYR A 160 -9.69 -9.83 -10.12
N ARG A 161 -9.77 -11.09 -10.54
CA ARG A 161 -10.56 -12.14 -9.88
C ARG A 161 -9.92 -12.62 -8.61
#